data_AF-A0A2C9EK04-F1
#
_entry.id   AF-A0A2C9EK04-F1
#
_cell.length_a   1.000
_cell.length_b   1.000
_cell.length_c   1.000
_cell.angle_alpha   90.00
_cell.angle_beta   90.00
_cell.angle_gamma   90.00
#
_symmetry.space_group_name_H-M   'P 1'
#
loop_
_entity.id
_entity.type
_entity.pdbx_description
1 polymer ?
#
loop_
_entity_poly.entity_id
_entity_poly.type
_entity_poly.pdbx_seq_one_letter_code
_entity_poly.pdbx_strand_id
1 'polypeptide(L)'
;MSVPMSRLFTLWLWLYRPLCWIVVAAPLSLMLLCDVQMMQPRDVSSTLFGGAMGFQLYLFVWVLCLIGLAVTLLTRMPGARLAWLLAGLVPLLLGAWWRLDYPDDQDGSLAISPQKWELEYMMGITCVFVVSSLYFYWRRRLAPRPAADNADELFLQTLWALALAAAFILPLLSFMQP
;
A
#
# COMPACT_ATOMS: atom_id res chain seq x y z
N MET A 1 -7.85 -19.09 -37.90
CA MET A 1 -9.20 -19.30 -37.32
C MET A 1 -9.31 -18.47 -36.05
N SER A 2 -9.92 -17.28 -36.14
CA SER A 2 -10.18 -16.41 -34.99
C SER A 2 -11.53 -16.79 -34.40
N VAL A 3 -11.53 -17.41 -33.21
CA VAL A 3 -12.76 -17.63 -32.44
C VAL A 3 -13.37 -16.26 -32.15
N PRO A 4 -14.64 -15.98 -32.50
CA PRO A 4 -15.26 -14.71 -32.14
C PRO A 4 -15.38 -14.66 -30.61
N MET A 5 -14.48 -13.93 -29.95
CA MET A 5 -14.65 -13.58 -28.54
C MET A 5 -16.02 -12.92 -28.37
N SER A 6 -16.88 -13.49 -27.52
CA SER A 6 -18.21 -12.93 -27.29
C SER A 6 -18.07 -11.50 -26.74
N ARG A 7 -18.92 -10.58 -27.19
CA ARG A 7 -18.90 -9.19 -26.71
C ARG A 7 -19.03 -9.10 -25.19
N LEU A 8 -19.71 -10.07 -24.57
CA LEU A 8 -19.83 -10.24 -23.12
C LEU A 8 -18.47 -10.54 -22.46
N PHE A 9 -17.65 -11.39 -23.06
CA PHE A 9 -16.30 -11.70 -22.56
C PHE A 9 -15.39 -10.46 -22.60
N THR A 10 -15.50 -9.66 -23.66
CA THR A 10 -14.74 -8.40 -23.80
C THR A 10 -15.18 -7.37 -22.76
N LEU A 11 -16.48 -7.22 -22.53
CA LEU A 11 -17.04 -6.35 -21.48
C LEU A 11 -16.60 -6.79 -20.08
N TRP A 12 -16.61 -8.10 -19.81
CA TRP A 12 -16.17 -8.67 -18.53
C TRP A 12 -14.69 -8.38 -18.27
N LEU A 13 -13.83 -8.53 -19.28
CA LEU A 13 -12.41 -8.19 -19.20
C LEU A 13 -12.21 -6.70 -18.92
N TRP A 14 -13.05 -5.86 -19.52
CA TRP A 14 -13.03 -4.42 -19.36
C TRP A 14 -13.45 -3.97 -17.95
N LEU A 15 -14.31 -4.74 -17.29
CA LEU A 15 -14.76 -4.49 -15.91
C LEU A 15 -13.79 -5.08 -14.87
N TYR A 16 -13.18 -6.23 -15.18
CA TYR A 16 -12.15 -6.85 -14.35
C TYR A 16 -10.90 -5.96 -14.19
N ARG A 17 -10.47 -5.31 -15.27
CA ARG A 17 -9.27 -4.45 -15.26
C ARG A 17 -9.34 -3.31 -14.22
N PRO A 18 -10.36 -2.43 -14.21
CA PRO A 18 -10.48 -1.38 -13.21
C PRO A 18 -10.70 -1.95 -11.81
N LEU A 19 -11.39 -3.09 -11.67
CA LEU A 19 -11.54 -3.76 -10.38
C LEU A 19 -10.18 -4.16 -9.78
N CYS A 20 -9.28 -4.75 -10.57
CA CYS A 20 -7.93 -5.06 -10.12
C CYS A 20 -7.14 -3.81 -9.72
N TRP A 21 -7.32 -2.70 -10.44
CA TRP A 21 -6.72 -1.43 -10.05
C TRP A 21 -7.24 -0.92 -8.71
N ILE A 22 -8.53 -1.05 -8.43
CA ILE A 22 -9.13 -0.68 -7.14
C ILE A 22 -8.59 -1.56 -6.01
N VAL A 23 -8.52 -2.88 -6.23
CA VAL A 23 -7.97 -3.85 -5.25
C VAL A 23 -6.54 -3.52 -4.86
N VAL A 24 -5.77 -2.97 -5.80
CA VAL A 24 -4.38 -2.58 -5.58
C VAL A 24 -4.27 -1.16 -5.00
N ALA A 25 -5.10 -0.23 -5.48
CA ALA A 25 -5.08 1.16 -5.05
C ALA A 25 -5.62 1.37 -3.63
N ALA A 26 -6.65 0.63 -3.21
CA ALA A 26 -7.22 0.75 -1.87
C ALA A 26 -6.21 0.46 -0.74
N PRO A 27 -5.51 -0.70 -0.71
CA PRO A 27 -4.52 -0.98 0.32
C PRO A 27 -3.30 -0.05 0.21
N LEU A 28 -2.93 0.37 -1.01
CA LEU A 28 -1.86 1.34 -1.20
C LEU A 28 -2.24 2.70 -0.56
N SER A 29 -3.40 3.25 -0.88
CA SER A 29 -3.84 4.52 -0.31
C SER A 29 -3.93 4.46 1.22
N LEU A 30 -4.45 3.36 1.77
CA LEU A 30 -4.53 3.18 3.22
C LEU A 30 -3.13 3.09 3.86
N MET A 31 -2.19 2.39 3.22
CA MET A 31 -0.80 2.32 3.65
C MET A 31 -0.15 3.70 3.66
N LEU A 32 -0.33 4.49 2.59
CA LEU A 32 0.21 5.86 2.51
C LEU A 32 -0.39 6.80 3.55
N LEU A 33 -1.69 6.66 3.84
CA LEU A 33 -2.32 7.39 4.94
C LEU A 33 -1.67 7.04 6.28
N CYS A 34 -1.42 5.75 6.53
CA CYS A 34 -0.70 5.32 7.73
C CYS A 34 0.73 5.88 7.77
N ASP A 35 1.46 5.88 6.65
CA ASP A 35 2.81 6.45 6.56
C ASP A 35 2.82 7.94 6.94
N VAL A 36 1.85 8.72 6.47
CA VAL A 36 1.71 10.13 6.85
C VAL A 36 1.47 10.27 8.35
N GLN A 37 0.58 9.47 8.93
CA GLN A 37 0.27 9.54 10.36
C GLN A 37 1.44 9.09 11.25
N MET A 38 2.25 8.15 10.78
CA MET A 38 3.37 7.58 11.53
C MET A 38 4.67 8.38 11.38
N MET A 39 4.91 9.03 10.24
CA MET A 39 6.14 9.79 9.97
C MET A 39 6.05 11.26 10.36
N GLN A 40 4.83 11.79 10.57
CA GLN A 40 4.64 13.17 10.97
C GLN A 40 5.16 13.39 12.42
N PRO A 41 6.12 14.30 12.64
CA PRO A 41 6.59 14.65 13.98
C PRO A 41 5.45 15.29 14.78
N ARG A 42 5.21 14.76 15.97
CA ARG A 42 4.19 15.23 16.92
C ARG A 42 4.78 15.33 18.32
N ASP A 43 4.38 16.38 19.03
CA ASP A 43 4.70 16.54 20.44
C ASP A 43 3.86 15.60 21.28
N VAL A 44 4.52 14.66 21.96
CA VAL A 44 3.89 13.65 22.83
C VAL A 44 4.09 13.94 24.32
N SER A 45 4.68 15.11 24.67
CA SER A 45 5.01 15.50 26.04
C SER A 45 3.82 15.53 27.01
N SER A 46 2.58 15.62 26.50
CA SER A 46 1.35 15.67 27.30
C SER A 46 0.44 14.43 27.20
N THR A 47 0.76 13.43 26.35
CA THR A 47 -0.12 12.28 26.12
C THR A 47 0.62 10.93 26.20
N LEU A 48 0.85 10.46 27.43
CA LEU A 48 1.53 9.18 27.74
C LEU A 48 0.97 7.95 27.00
N PHE A 49 -0.31 7.94 26.62
CA PHE A 49 -0.96 6.80 25.94
C PHE A 49 -1.58 7.14 24.57
N GLY A 50 -1.92 8.40 24.29
CA GLY A 50 -2.59 8.80 23.05
C GLY A 50 -1.70 8.64 21.81
N GLY A 51 -0.43 9.07 21.92
CA GLY A 51 0.54 8.95 20.82
C GLY A 51 0.93 7.50 20.53
N ALA A 52 1.24 6.72 21.57
CA ALA A 52 1.69 5.34 21.44
C ALA A 52 0.59 4.38 20.95
N MET A 53 -0.64 4.52 21.43
CA MET A 53 -1.77 3.69 21.01
C MET A 53 -2.17 3.99 19.56
N GLY A 54 -2.14 5.26 19.14
CA GLY A 54 -2.37 5.65 17.74
C GLY A 54 -1.31 5.06 16.82
N PHE A 55 -0.02 5.17 17.19
CA PHE A 55 1.08 4.60 16.43
C PHE A 55 0.95 3.08 16.23
N GLN A 56 0.61 2.33 17.29
CA GLN A 56 0.40 0.89 17.19
C GLN A 56 -0.77 0.52 16.27
N LEU A 57 -1.85 1.29 16.30
CA LEU A 57 -3.01 1.06 15.46
C LEU A 57 -2.67 1.30 13.98
N TYR A 58 -1.98 2.39 13.66
CA TYR A 58 -1.50 2.65 12.30
C TYR A 58 -0.47 1.63 11.83
N LEU A 59 0.44 1.19 12.71
CA LEU A 59 1.40 0.11 12.40
C LEU A 59 0.67 -1.19 12.06
N PHE A 60 -0.36 -1.56 12.83
CA PHE A 60 -1.13 -2.77 12.57
C PHE A 60 -1.86 -2.71 11.22
N VAL A 61 -2.51 -1.58 10.93
CA VAL A 61 -3.16 -1.34 9.63
C VAL A 61 -2.13 -1.37 8.50
N TRP A 62 -0.97 -0.75 8.69
CA TRP A 62 0.12 -0.75 7.72
C TRP A 62 0.61 -2.16 7.40
N VAL A 63 0.79 -3.02 8.42
CA VAL A 63 1.17 -4.44 8.22
C VAL A 63 0.08 -5.21 7.48
N LEU A 64 -1.20 -4.95 7.77
CA LEU A 64 -2.30 -5.57 7.02
C LEU A 64 -2.31 -5.13 5.55
N CYS A 65 -2.10 -3.85 5.27
CA CYS A 65 -1.96 -3.34 3.90
C CYS A 65 -0.76 -3.95 3.18
N LEU A 66 0.36 -4.11 3.87
CA LEU A 66 1.55 -4.76 3.36
C LEU A 66 1.26 -6.22 2.95
N ILE A 67 0.59 -6.98 3.80
CA ILE A 67 0.18 -8.36 3.50
C ILE A 67 -0.76 -8.37 2.29
N GLY A 68 -1.74 -7.46 2.24
CA GLY A 68 -2.64 -7.30 1.10
C GLY A 68 -1.90 -7.06 -0.20
N LEU A 69 -1.00 -6.08 -0.23
CA LEU A 69 -0.17 -5.79 -1.39
C LEU A 69 0.74 -6.98 -1.77
N ALA A 70 1.30 -7.68 -0.80
CA ALA A 70 2.12 -8.86 -1.05
C ALA A 70 1.30 -9.98 -1.70
N VAL A 71 0.06 -10.20 -1.24
CA VAL A 71 -0.89 -11.14 -1.86
C VAL A 71 -1.22 -10.72 -3.29
N THR A 72 -1.49 -9.42 -3.55
CA THR A 72 -1.73 -8.94 -4.93
C THR A 72 -0.51 -9.13 -5.84
N LEU A 73 0.70 -9.00 -5.29
CA LEU A 73 1.96 -9.22 -6.01
C LEU A 73 2.20 -10.70 -6.32
N LEU A 74 1.95 -11.59 -5.35
CA LEU A 74 2.08 -13.05 -5.49
C LEU A 74 1.04 -13.62 -6.45
N THR A 75 -0.20 -13.11 -6.42
CA THR A 75 -1.26 -13.44 -7.38
C THR A 75 -1.03 -12.81 -8.76
N ARG A 76 0.01 -11.98 -8.90
CA ARG A 76 0.43 -11.31 -10.14
C ARG A 76 -0.70 -10.48 -10.76
N MET A 77 -1.47 -9.81 -9.91
CA MET A 77 -2.52 -8.90 -10.37
C MET A 77 -1.91 -7.75 -11.19
N PRO A 78 -2.62 -7.29 -12.24
CA PRO A 78 -2.18 -6.12 -12.99
C PRO A 78 -2.13 -4.89 -12.07
N GLY A 79 -1.04 -4.14 -12.11
CA GLY A 79 -0.80 -2.97 -11.25
C GLY A 79 -0.06 -3.26 -9.95
N ALA A 80 -0.01 -4.52 -9.48
CA ALA A 80 0.60 -4.87 -8.19
C ALA A 80 2.09 -4.49 -8.09
N ARG A 81 2.86 -4.63 -9.19
CA ARG A 81 4.27 -4.20 -9.24
C ARG A 81 4.45 -2.69 -9.06
N LEU A 82 3.58 -1.90 -9.71
CA LEU A 82 3.64 -0.44 -9.61
C LEU A 82 3.26 -0.01 -8.20
N ALA A 83 2.24 -0.64 -7.62
CA ALA A 83 1.87 -0.38 -6.24
C ALA A 83 2.95 -0.79 -5.24
N TRP A 84 3.61 -1.92 -5.44
CA TRP A 84 4.75 -2.32 -4.60
C TRP A 84 5.89 -1.30 -4.65
N LEU A 85 6.14 -0.73 -5.84
CA LEU A 85 7.13 0.34 -6.01
C LEU A 85 6.70 1.63 -5.30
N LEU A 86 5.44 2.05 -5.49
CA LEU A 86 4.90 3.25 -4.86
C LEU A 86 4.83 3.13 -3.33
N ALA A 87 4.51 1.94 -2.81
CA ALA A 87 4.50 1.62 -1.39
C ALA A 87 5.89 1.72 -0.74
N GLY A 88 6.97 1.67 -1.53
CA GLY A 88 8.32 1.99 -1.05
C GLY A 88 8.72 3.45 -1.33
N LEU A 89 8.45 3.93 -2.54
CA LEU A 89 8.97 5.21 -3.02
C LEU A 89 8.35 6.41 -2.29
N VAL A 90 7.03 6.40 -2.11
CA VAL A 90 6.31 7.52 -1.49
C VAL A 90 6.73 7.70 -0.02
N PRO A 91 6.71 6.68 0.85
CA PRO A 91 7.15 6.86 2.23
C PRO A 91 8.64 7.13 2.36
N LEU A 92 9.48 6.68 1.42
CA LEU A 92 10.90 7.04 1.40
C LEU A 92 11.09 8.54 1.11
N LEU A 93 10.35 9.10 0.15
CA LEU A 93 10.36 10.54 -0.13
C LEU A 93 9.76 11.35 1.02
N LEU A 94 8.69 10.85 1.64
CA LEU A 94 8.07 11.47 2.80
C LEU A 94 9.01 11.51 4.01
N GLY A 95 9.70 10.40 4.30
CA GLY A 95 10.72 10.35 5.35
C GLY A 95 11.89 11.27 5.06
N ALA A 96 12.34 11.35 3.80
CA ALA A 96 13.38 12.29 3.39
C ALA A 96 12.95 13.75 3.55
N TRP A 97 11.70 14.07 3.22
CA TRP A 97 11.11 15.40 3.42
C TRP A 97 11.13 15.79 4.91
N TRP A 98 10.59 14.92 5.77
CA TRP A 98 10.57 15.17 7.21
C TRP A 98 11.95 15.24 7.85
N ARG A 99 12.96 14.60 7.25
CA ARG A 99 14.34 14.72 7.72
C ARG A 99 14.95 16.09 7.43
N LEU A 100 14.53 16.75 6.34
CA LEU A 100 14.96 18.10 6.00
C LEU A 100 14.23 19.17 6.81
N ASP A 101 12.94 18.93 7.09
CA ASP A 101 12.05 19.85 7.81
C ASP A 101 11.84 19.44 9.28
N TYR A 102 12.76 18.65 9.84
CA TYR A 102 12.61 18.11 11.19
C TYR A 102 12.71 19.25 12.21
N PRO A 103 11.72 19.44 13.10
CA PRO A 103 11.74 20.49 14.10
C PRO A 103 12.98 20.38 15.00
N ASP A 104 13.68 21.51 15.18
CA ASP A 104 14.88 21.56 16.00
C ASP A 104 14.50 21.69 17.48
N ASP A 105 14.99 20.76 18.29
CA ASP A 105 14.78 20.76 19.74
C ASP A 105 15.76 21.75 20.38
N GLN A 106 15.43 23.04 20.31
CA GLN A 106 16.31 24.12 20.81
C GLN A 106 16.42 24.12 22.34
N ASP A 107 15.43 23.56 23.06
CA ASP A 107 15.32 23.63 24.53
C ASP A 107 15.35 22.27 25.25
N GLY A 108 15.40 21.14 24.53
CA GLY A 108 15.41 19.79 25.12
C GLY A 108 14.12 19.40 25.85
N SER A 109 13.04 20.17 25.66
CA SER A 109 11.78 20.04 26.39
C SER A 109 10.66 19.39 25.57
N LEU A 110 10.88 19.22 24.26
CA LEU A 110 9.90 18.63 23.34
C LEU A 110 10.19 17.14 23.15
N ALA A 111 9.34 16.29 23.72
CA ALA A 111 9.31 14.88 23.38
C ALA A 111 8.61 14.72 22.01
N ILE A 112 9.40 14.72 20.93
CA ILE A 112 8.92 14.57 19.55
C ILE A 112 8.93 13.09 19.15
N SER A 113 7.82 12.62 18.58
CA SER A 113 7.70 11.28 18.00
C SER A 113 7.21 11.40 16.55
N PRO A 114 7.82 10.71 15.57
CA PRO A 114 8.95 9.77 15.70
C PRO A 114 10.31 10.46 15.91
N GLN A 115 11.23 9.79 16.62
CA GLN A 115 12.62 10.25 16.81
C GLN A 115 13.42 10.16 15.50
N LYS A 116 14.50 10.94 15.36
CA LYS A 116 15.33 10.99 14.14
C LYS A 116 15.81 9.60 13.68
N TRP A 117 16.13 8.69 14.60
CA TRP A 117 16.57 7.33 14.27
C TRP A 117 15.41 6.39 13.89
N GLU A 118 14.20 6.61 14.41
CA GLU A 118 12.99 5.85 14.02
C GLU A 118 12.62 6.18 12.56
N LEU A 119 12.77 7.45 12.18
CA LEU A 119 12.60 7.91 10.80
C LEU A 119 13.63 7.23 9.86
N GLU A 120 14.89 7.08 10.30
CA GLU A 120 15.91 6.36 9.52
C GLU A 120 15.55 4.88 9.30
N TYR A 121 15.04 4.19 10.33
CA TYR A 121 14.58 2.80 10.18
C TYR A 121 13.42 2.69 9.20
N MET A 122 12.45 3.59 9.27
CA MET A 122 11.33 3.59 8.32
C MET A 122 11.80 3.86 6.87
N MET A 123 12.72 4.80 6.68
CA MET A 123 13.36 5.05 5.39
C MET A 123 14.15 3.82 4.90
N GLY A 124 14.83 3.12 5.79
CA GLY A 124 15.55 1.88 5.48
C GLY A 124 14.62 0.76 5.03
N ILE A 125 13.53 0.53 5.76
CA ILE A 125 12.51 -0.48 5.40
C ILE A 125 11.94 -0.15 4.03
N THR A 126 11.50 1.08 3.81
CA THR A 126 10.89 1.51 2.54
C THR A 126 11.87 1.49 1.36
N CYS A 127 13.17 1.70 1.61
CA CYS A 127 14.23 1.49 0.63
C CYS A 127 14.29 0.03 0.14
N VAL A 128 14.13 -0.96 1.04
CA VAL A 128 14.07 -2.38 0.66
C VAL A 128 12.90 -2.66 -0.29
N PHE A 129 11.76 -1.98 -0.12
CA PHE A 129 10.63 -2.08 -1.05
C PHE A 129 10.99 -1.55 -2.45
N VAL A 130 11.65 -0.41 -2.53
CA VAL A 130 12.07 0.17 -3.81
C VAL A 130 13.08 -0.74 -4.51
N VAL A 131 14.10 -1.21 -3.79
CA VAL A 131 15.13 -2.11 -4.34
C VAL A 131 14.53 -3.45 -4.77
N SER A 132 13.64 -4.05 -3.97
CA SER A 132 12.97 -5.31 -4.34
C SER A 132 12.06 -5.14 -5.55
N SER A 133 11.35 -4.01 -5.66
CA SER A 133 10.53 -3.65 -6.83
C SER A 133 11.37 -3.55 -8.10
N LEU A 134 12.47 -2.80 -8.04
CA LEU A 134 13.42 -2.65 -9.15
C LEU A 134 14.01 -3.99 -9.56
N TYR A 135 14.39 -4.83 -8.58
CA TYR A 135 14.90 -6.17 -8.84
C TYR A 135 13.89 -7.05 -9.58
N PHE A 136 12.63 -7.06 -9.16
CA PHE A 136 11.56 -7.80 -9.84
C PHE A 136 11.29 -7.28 -11.25
N TYR A 137 11.34 -5.95 -11.42
CA TYR A 137 11.16 -5.30 -12.72
C TYR A 137 12.28 -5.67 -13.70
N TRP A 138 13.54 -5.53 -13.28
CA TRP A 138 14.73 -5.82 -14.09
C TRP A 138 14.82 -7.29 -14.47
N ARG A 139 14.56 -8.20 -13.54
CA ARG A 139 14.57 -9.65 -13.83
C ARG A 139 13.29 -10.15 -14.53
N ARG A 140 12.35 -9.25 -14.87
CA ARG A 140 11.02 -9.56 -15.41
C ARG A 140 10.25 -10.60 -14.58
N ARG A 141 10.58 -10.78 -13.30
CA ARG A 141 9.93 -11.75 -12.39
C ARG A 141 8.60 -11.19 -11.88
N LEU A 142 7.60 -12.03 -11.68
CA LEU A 142 6.23 -11.64 -11.27
C LEU A 142 5.51 -10.80 -12.34
N ALA A 143 5.66 -11.13 -13.62
CA ALA A 143 4.95 -10.44 -14.69
C ALA A 143 3.45 -10.61 -14.51
N PRO A 144 2.63 -9.57 -14.79
CA PRO A 144 1.19 -9.66 -14.66
C PRO A 144 0.69 -10.92 -15.38
N ARG A 145 -0.09 -11.75 -14.69
CA ARG A 145 -0.66 -12.94 -15.33
C ARG A 145 -1.60 -12.45 -16.43
N PRO A 146 -1.52 -12.99 -17.67
CA PRO A 146 -2.51 -12.68 -18.69
C PRO A 146 -3.91 -13.04 -18.14
N ALA A 147 -4.92 -12.25 -18.52
CA ALA A 147 -6.30 -12.53 -18.14
C ALA A 147 -6.67 -13.95 -18.60
N ALA A 148 -7.41 -14.70 -17.76
CA ALA A 148 -7.71 -16.09 -18.08
C ALA A 148 -8.56 -16.21 -19.34
N ASP A 149 -8.27 -17.21 -20.19
CA ASP A 149 -9.01 -17.48 -21.42
C ASP A 149 -10.38 -18.13 -21.15
N ASN A 150 -10.61 -18.64 -19.93
CA ASN A 150 -11.83 -19.33 -19.53
C ASN A 150 -12.71 -18.46 -18.62
N ALA A 151 -14.02 -18.50 -18.87
CA ALA A 151 -15.01 -17.71 -18.12
C ALA A 151 -15.11 -18.08 -16.64
N ASP A 152 -15.01 -19.37 -16.28
CA ASP A 152 -15.07 -19.84 -14.90
C ASP A 152 -13.84 -19.39 -14.08
N GLU A 153 -12.67 -19.37 -14.72
CA GLU A 153 -11.42 -18.94 -14.10
C GLU A 153 -11.38 -17.41 -13.92
N LEU A 154 -11.94 -16.66 -14.88
CA LEU A 154 -12.22 -15.23 -14.74
C LEU A 154 -13.22 -14.95 -13.61
N PHE A 155 -14.28 -15.75 -13.48
CA PHE A 155 -15.28 -15.60 -12.42
C PHE A 155 -14.65 -15.77 -11.04
N LEU A 156 -13.85 -16.81 -10.86
CA LEU A 156 -13.12 -17.06 -9.61
C LEU A 156 -12.11 -15.93 -9.30
N GLN A 157 -11.41 -15.41 -10.30
CA GLN A 157 -10.51 -14.27 -10.14
C GLN A 157 -11.27 -12.99 -9.76
N THR A 158 -12.43 -12.73 -10.36
CA THR A 158 -13.28 -11.59 -9.96
C THR A 158 -13.80 -11.76 -8.53
N LEU A 159 -14.19 -12.96 -8.12
CA LEU A 159 -14.72 -13.21 -6.78
C LEU A 159 -13.63 -13.02 -5.71
N TRP A 160 -12.41 -13.49 -6.00
CA TRP A 160 -11.24 -13.23 -5.16
C TRP A 160 -10.88 -11.75 -5.10
N ALA A 161 -10.86 -11.07 -6.26
CA ALA A 161 -10.62 -9.63 -6.33
C ALA A 161 -11.68 -8.85 -5.55
N LEU A 162 -12.95 -9.25 -5.63
CA LEU A 162 -14.05 -8.63 -4.90
C LEU A 162 -13.92 -8.83 -3.38
N ALA A 163 -13.56 -10.04 -2.95
CA ALA A 163 -13.33 -10.34 -1.52
C ALA A 163 -12.17 -9.50 -0.95
N LEU A 164 -11.06 -9.40 -1.69
CA LEU A 164 -9.93 -8.54 -1.31
C LEU A 164 -10.31 -7.06 -1.32
N ALA A 165 -11.06 -6.60 -2.34
CA ALA A 165 -11.56 -5.23 -2.41
C ALA A 165 -12.42 -4.91 -1.18
N ALA A 166 -13.39 -5.76 -0.85
CA ALA A 166 -14.28 -5.56 0.30
C ALA A 166 -13.48 -5.49 1.61
N ALA A 167 -12.49 -6.37 1.78
CA ALA A 167 -11.64 -6.41 2.99
C ALA A 167 -10.85 -5.11 3.21
N PHE A 168 -10.42 -4.42 2.15
CA PHE A 168 -9.62 -3.18 2.27
C PHE A 168 -10.44 -1.89 2.11
N ILE A 169 -11.57 -1.91 1.40
CA ILE A 169 -12.44 -0.75 1.23
C ILE A 169 -13.21 -0.43 2.51
N LEU A 170 -13.69 -1.45 3.24
CA LEU A 170 -14.41 -1.26 4.50
C LEU A 170 -13.61 -0.46 5.56
N PRO A 171 -12.36 -0.84 5.90
CA PRO A 171 -11.56 -0.07 6.84
C PRO A 171 -11.24 1.34 6.29
N LEU A 172 -10.93 1.47 4.99
CA LEU A 172 -10.68 2.77 4.36
C LEU A 172 -11.88 3.73 4.51
N LEU A 173 -13.11 3.23 4.34
CA LEU A 173 -14.33 4.02 4.53
C LEU A 173 -14.52 4.44 5.98
N SER A 174 -14.23 3.57 6.95
CA SER A 174 -14.33 3.93 8.37
C SER A 174 -13.33 5.02 8.79
N PHE A 175 -12.14 5.06 8.20
CA PHE A 175 -11.16 6.12 8.45
C PHE A 175 -11.51 7.47 7.80
N MET A 176 -12.38 7.49 6.78
CA MET A 176 -12.83 8.71 6.12
C MET A 176 -14.12 9.30 6.70
N GLN A 177 -14.77 8.62 7.65
CA GLN A 177 -15.93 9.18 8.34
C GLN A 177 -15.45 10.21 9.39
N PRO A 178 -16.01 11.44 9.38
CA PRO A 178 -15.59 12.54 10.25
C PRO A 178 -15.95 12.32 11.73
#